data_AF-A0A7H4MHK6-F1
#
_entry.id   AF-A0A7H4MHK6-F1
#
_cell.length_a   1.000
_cell.length_b   1.000
_cell.length_c   1.000
_cell.angle_alpha   90.00
_cell.angle_beta   90.00
_cell.angle_gamma   90.00
#
_symmetry.space_group_name_H-M   'P 1'
#
loop_
_entity.id
_entity.type
_entity.pdbx_description
1 polymer ?
#
loop_
_entity_poly.entity_id
_entity_poly.type
_entity_poly.pdbx_seq_one_letter_code
_entity_poly.pdbx_strand_id
1 'polypeptide(L)'
;MRDMYEILDRWGAWAASDNSGVDWQPIAAGFKGLLPHGKKTRQQCDDDEGIMIDGCVARLRKYKPEEYELIIAHFIIGISLRSIAKKRKCSDGTIRKELHKAMGFIDGIISMIL
;
A
#
# COMPACT_ATOMS: atom_id res chain seq x y z
N MET A 1 8.82 11.09 14.83
CA MET A 1 9.07 10.12 13.75
C MET A 1 7.70 9.56 13.38
N ARG A 2 7.29 9.70 12.11
CA ARG A 2 5.97 9.23 11.67
C ARG A 2 5.97 7.70 11.65
N ASP A 3 4.88 7.08 12.11
CA ASP A 3 4.70 5.64 11.91
C ASP A 3 4.24 5.41 10.47
N MET A 4 5.21 5.22 9.58
CA MET A 4 4.94 5.02 8.16
C MET A 4 4.18 3.73 7.86
N TYR A 5 4.27 2.73 8.72
CA TYR A 5 3.53 1.49 8.53
C TYR A 5 2.04 1.77 8.73
N GLU A 6 1.68 2.49 9.81
CA GLU A 6 0.31 2.88 10.09
C GLU A 6 -0.28 3.80 9.00
N ILE A 7 0.51 4.78 8.55
CA ILE A 7 0.12 5.70 7.46
C ILE A 7 -0.18 4.92 6.17
N LEU A 8 0.70 4.00 5.77
CA LEU A 8 0.49 3.20 4.57
C LEU A 8 -0.62 2.16 4.73
N ASP A 9 -0.90 1.71 5.96
CA ASP A 9 -2.06 0.85 6.23
C ASP A 9 -3.37 1.61 5.99
N ARG A 10 -3.49 2.84 6.50
CA ARG A 10 -4.65 3.70 6.27
C ARG A 10 -4.81 4.10 4.80
N TRP A 11 -3.71 4.50 4.15
CA TRP A 11 -3.70 4.78 2.72
C TRP A 11 -4.08 3.56 1.90
N GLY A 12 -3.56 2.38 2.22
CA GLY A 12 -3.90 1.14 1.52
C GLY A 12 -5.38 0.76 1.66
N ALA A 13 -5.99 1.08 2.80
CA ALA A 13 -7.43 0.94 3.00
C ALA A 13 -8.23 1.96 2.17
N TRP A 14 -7.81 3.23 2.16
CA TRP A 14 -8.41 4.29 1.34
C TRP A 14 -8.32 3.96 -0.15
N ALA A 15 -7.14 3.61 -0.64
CA ALA A 15 -6.88 3.28 -2.04
C ALA A 15 -7.68 2.05 -2.52
N ALA A 16 -7.87 1.05 -1.65
CA ALA A 16 -8.69 -0.13 -1.96
C ALA A 16 -10.21 0.11 -1.85
N SER A 17 -10.64 1.29 -1.38
CA SER A 17 -12.06 1.62 -1.25
C SER A 17 -12.71 1.91 -2.61
N ASP A 18 -14.03 1.70 -2.70
CA ASP A 18 -14.80 1.96 -3.93
C ASP A 18 -14.95 3.47 -4.25
N ASN A 19 -14.59 4.37 -3.33
CA ASN A 19 -14.87 5.81 -3.42
C ASN A 19 -13.60 6.68 -3.57
N SER A 20 -12.41 6.08 -3.61
CA SER A 20 -11.14 6.82 -3.68
C SER A 20 -10.85 7.43 -5.05
N GLY A 21 -11.60 7.05 -6.09
CA GLY A 21 -11.37 7.52 -7.47
C GLY A 21 -10.07 7.00 -8.11
N VAL A 22 -9.32 6.13 -7.43
CA VAL A 22 -8.12 5.46 -7.93
C VAL A 22 -8.42 3.98 -8.24
N ASP A 23 -8.13 3.55 -9.47
CA ASP A 23 -8.45 2.21 -9.97
C ASP A 23 -7.51 1.13 -9.40
N TRP A 24 -7.78 0.72 -8.17
CA TRP A 24 -7.07 -0.38 -7.50
C TRP A 24 -7.94 -1.63 -7.27
N GLN A 25 -9.21 -1.60 -7.72
CA GLN A 25 -10.19 -2.63 -7.42
C GLN A 25 -9.75 -4.01 -7.95
N PRO A 26 -9.52 -5.01 -7.08
CA PRO A 26 -9.20 -6.37 -7.50
C PRO A 26 -10.47 -7.17 -7.88
N ILE A 27 -11.66 -6.58 -7.75
CA ILE A 27 -12.95 -7.26 -7.92
C ILE A 27 -13.52 -6.88 -9.28
N ALA A 28 -13.61 -7.86 -10.18
CA ALA A 28 -14.37 -7.70 -11.42
C ALA A 28 -15.81 -7.28 -11.09
N ALA A 29 -16.36 -6.30 -11.81
CA ALA A 29 -17.64 -5.65 -11.49
C ALA A 29 -18.80 -6.62 -11.17
N GLY A 30 -18.81 -7.83 -11.74
CA GLY A 30 -19.80 -8.88 -11.50
C GLY A 30 -19.73 -9.59 -10.14
N PHE A 31 -18.70 -9.36 -9.33
CA PHE A 31 -18.53 -9.97 -8.00
C PHE A 31 -18.71 -8.96 -6.84
N LYS A 32 -19.06 -7.71 -7.16
CA LYS A 32 -19.29 -6.65 -6.18
C LYS A 32 -20.49 -7.02 -5.28
N GLY A 33 -20.24 -7.18 -3.97
CA GLY A 33 -21.27 -7.52 -2.98
C GLY A 33 -21.40 -9.00 -2.60
N LEU A 34 -20.74 -9.93 -3.33
CA LEU A 34 -20.81 -11.37 -3.06
C LEU A 34 -19.69 -11.92 -2.16
N LEU A 35 -18.58 -11.18 -2.02
CA LEU A 35 -17.48 -11.58 -1.14
C LEU A 35 -17.70 -11.04 0.29
N PRO A 36 -17.42 -11.85 1.32
CA PRO A 36 -17.53 -11.42 2.71
C PRO A 36 -16.68 -10.17 2.91
N HIS A 37 -17.27 -9.18 3.58
CA HIS A 37 -16.76 -7.82 3.82
C HIS A 37 -15.50 -7.78 4.71
N GLY A 38 -14.49 -8.61 4.47
CA GLY A 38 -13.30 -8.74 5.31
C GLY A 38 -12.34 -7.55 5.26
N LYS A 39 -12.61 -6.52 4.45
CA LYS A 39 -11.72 -5.36 4.27
C LYS A 39 -12.33 -3.99 4.56
N LYS A 40 -13.63 -3.89 4.84
CA LYS A 40 -14.30 -2.60 5.13
C LYS A 40 -14.02 -2.05 6.54
N THR A 41 -13.24 -2.76 7.36
CA THR A 41 -12.98 -2.39 8.76
C THR A 41 -11.65 -1.69 8.99
N ARG A 42 -10.73 -1.66 8.00
CA ARG A 42 -9.49 -0.90 8.14
C ARG A 42 -9.82 0.59 8.14
N GLN A 43 -9.24 1.32 9.09
CA GLN A 43 -9.36 2.77 9.16
C GLN A 43 -8.77 3.38 7.88
N GLN A 44 -9.49 4.30 7.26
CA GLN A 44 -9.04 5.01 6.06
C GLN A 44 -8.49 6.38 6.47
N CYS A 45 -7.55 6.90 5.68
CA CYS A 45 -7.21 8.31 5.70
C CYS A 45 -8.30 9.13 4.99
N ASP A 46 -8.22 10.46 5.08
CA ASP A 46 -9.02 11.35 4.24
C ASP A 46 -8.47 11.43 2.80
N ASP A 47 -9.20 12.12 1.92
CA ASP A 47 -8.85 12.22 0.51
C ASP A 47 -7.57 13.04 0.27
N ASP A 48 -7.32 14.08 1.07
CA ASP A 48 -6.12 14.93 0.93
C ASP A 48 -4.86 14.14 1.31
N GLU A 49 -4.88 13.44 2.43
CA GLU A 49 -3.81 12.52 2.86
C GLU A 49 -3.67 11.37 1.85
N GLY A 50 -4.79 10.81 1.38
CA GLY A 50 -4.83 9.74 0.39
C GLY A 50 -4.14 10.12 -0.92
N ILE A 51 -4.50 11.27 -1.49
CA ILE A 51 -3.93 11.80 -2.74
C ILE A 51 -2.45 12.16 -2.56
N MET A 52 -2.07 12.77 -1.43
CA MET A 52 -0.67 13.09 -1.14
C MET A 52 0.19 11.83 -1.13
N ILE A 53 -0.24 10.79 -0.42
CA ILE A 53 0.51 9.53 -0.32
C ILE A 53 0.53 8.81 -1.67
N ASP A 54 -0.58 8.78 -2.42
CA ASP A 54 -0.63 8.18 -3.75
C ASP A 54 0.38 8.84 -4.71
N GLY A 55 0.50 10.17 -4.67
CA GLY A 55 1.53 10.91 -5.39
C GLY A 55 2.97 10.51 -5.01
N CYS A 56 3.22 10.22 -3.73
CA CYS A 56 4.52 9.72 -3.25
C CYS A 56 4.78 8.29 -3.75
N VAL A 57 3.77 7.43 -3.70
CA VAL A 57 3.84 6.04 -4.20
C VAL A 57 4.02 6.00 -5.72
N ALA A 58 3.43 6.94 -6.46
CA ALA A 58 3.67 7.09 -7.89
C ALA A 58 5.14 7.44 -8.21
N ARG A 59 5.79 8.26 -7.37
CA ARG A 59 7.24 8.50 -7.47
C ARG A 59 8.04 7.25 -7.12
N LEU A 60 7.64 6.49 -6.09
CA LEU A 60 8.26 5.21 -5.77
C LEU A 60 8.22 4.26 -6.98
N ARG A 61 7.07 4.14 -7.67
CA ARG A 61 6.94 3.35 -8.90
C ARG A 61 7.97 3.73 -9.96
N LYS A 62 8.20 5.04 -10.15
CA LYS A 62 9.14 5.55 -11.15
C LYS A 62 10.59 5.18 -10.86
N TYR A 63 11.02 5.25 -9.59
CA TYR A 63 12.43 5.10 -9.22
C TYR A 63 12.78 3.71 -8.66
N LYS A 64 11.80 2.99 -8.11
CA LYS A 64 11.96 1.74 -7.35
C LYS A 64 10.76 0.81 -7.60
N PRO A 65 10.63 0.25 -8.81
CA PRO A 65 9.44 -0.52 -9.21
C PRO A 65 9.24 -1.79 -8.37
N GLU A 66 10.30 -2.46 -7.94
CA GLU A 66 10.21 -3.68 -7.13
C GLU A 66 9.68 -3.42 -5.71
N GLU A 67 10.14 -2.32 -5.09
CA GLU A 67 9.62 -1.84 -3.81
C GLU A 67 8.19 -1.34 -3.93
N TYR A 68 7.84 -0.68 -5.04
CA TYR A 68 6.47 -0.30 -5.33
C TYR A 68 5.55 -1.53 -5.38
N GLU A 69 5.91 -2.59 -6.10
CA GLU A 69 5.12 -3.82 -6.13
C GLU A 69 4.92 -4.42 -4.74
N LEU A 70 5.96 -4.35 -3.89
CA LEU A 70 5.88 -4.80 -2.50
C LEU A 70 4.86 -3.97 -1.70
N ILE A 71 4.87 -2.64 -1.84
CA ILE A 71 3.89 -1.73 -1.20
C ILE A 71 2.46 -2.08 -1.64
N ILE A 72 2.21 -2.21 -2.94
CA ILE A 72 0.88 -2.52 -3.47
C ILE A 72 0.39 -3.90 -3.00
N ALA A 73 1.24 -4.93 -3.12
CA ALA A 73 0.90 -6.27 -2.70
C ALA A 73 0.54 -6.34 -1.21
N HIS A 74 1.26 -5.61 -0.37
CA HIS A 74 1.06 -5.66 1.06
C HIS A 74 -0.11 -4.78 1.53
N PHE A 75 -0.11 -3.49 1.20
CA PHE A 75 -1.03 -2.52 1.79
C PHE A 75 -2.38 -2.41 1.07
N ILE A 76 -2.44 -2.66 -0.24
CA ILE A 76 -3.68 -2.62 -1.02
C ILE A 76 -4.28 -4.03 -1.16
N ILE A 77 -3.49 -4.97 -1.71
CA ILE A 77 -3.97 -6.33 -1.96
C ILE A 77 -4.11 -7.13 -0.65
N GLY A 78 -3.34 -6.80 0.40
CA GLY A 78 -3.42 -7.46 1.70
C GLY A 78 -2.67 -8.79 1.77
N ILE A 79 -1.64 -8.97 0.94
CA ILE A 79 -0.77 -10.16 0.99
C ILE A 79 0.20 -10.00 2.16
N SER A 80 0.28 -11.01 3.03
CA SER A 80 1.23 -10.99 4.14
C SER A 80 2.68 -10.99 3.64
N LEU A 81 3.59 -10.32 4.37
CA LEU A 81 5.02 -10.30 4.04
C LEU A 81 5.62 -11.71 3.98
N ARG A 82 5.15 -12.63 4.83
CA ARG A 82 5.52 -14.05 4.81
C ARG A 82 5.15 -14.72 3.50
N SER A 83 3.92 -14.49 3.01
CA SER A 83 3.46 -15.04 1.73
C SER A 83 4.28 -14.48 0.56
N ILE A 84 4.63 -13.19 0.61
CA ILE A 84 5.50 -12.55 -0.39
C ILE A 84 6.90 -13.18 -0.35
N ALA A 85 7.50 -13.33 0.83
CA ALA A 85 8.82 -13.95 1.01
C ALA A 85 8.85 -15.38 0.45
N LYS A 86 7.82 -16.19 0.78
CA LYS A 86 7.66 -17.54 0.24
C LYS A 86 7.58 -17.55 -1.28
N LYS A 87 6.80 -16.63 -1.88
CA LYS A 87 6.67 -16.51 -3.34
C LYS A 87 7.97 -16.08 -4.02
N ARG A 88 8.71 -15.14 -3.41
CA ARG A 88 10.02 -14.67 -3.86
C ARG A 88 11.18 -15.62 -3.49
N LYS A 89 10.90 -16.74 -2.80
CA LYS A 89 11.87 -17.74 -2.33
C LYS A 89 13.02 -17.11 -1.50
N CYS A 90 12.68 -16.14 -0.66
CA CYS A 90 13.63 -15.45 0.20
C CYS A 90 13.16 -15.44 1.66
N SER A 91 13.99 -14.91 2.56
CA SER A 91 13.66 -14.83 3.99
C SER A 91 12.64 -13.71 4.28
N ASP A 92 11.83 -13.88 5.34
CA ASP A 92 10.95 -12.82 5.85
C ASP A 92 11.75 -11.52 6.15
N GLY A 93 13.00 -11.66 6.62
CA GLY A 93 13.89 -10.54 6.91
C GLY A 93 14.32 -9.75 5.67
N THR A 94 14.44 -10.42 4.52
CA THR A 94 14.72 -9.75 3.23
C THR A 94 13.57 -8.83 2.87
N ILE A 95 12.34 -9.33 2.90
CA ILE A 95 11.15 -8.55 2.57
C ILE A 95 10.94 -7.39 3.54
N ARG A 96 11.18 -7.58 4.85
CA ARG A 96 11.09 -6.47 5.83
C ARG A 96 12.12 -5.36 5.57
N LYS A 97 13.34 -5.71 5.16
CA LYS A 97 14.37 -4.72 4.81
C LYS A 97 13.97 -3.93 3.56
N GLU A 98 13.42 -4.59 2.54
CA GLU A 98 12.88 -3.93 1.35
C GLU A 98 11.70 -3.02 1.70
N LEU A 99 10.78 -3.49 2.54
CA LEU A 99 9.65 -2.70 3.03
C LEU A 99 10.14 -1.45 3.77
N HIS A 100 11.11 -1.57 4.69
CA HIS A 100 11.68 -0.40 5.36
C HIS A 100 12.31 0.60 4.39
N LYS A 101 13.02 0.13 3.35
CA LYS A 101 13.58 1.01 2.31
C LYS A 101 12.49 1.74 1.53
N ALA A 102 11.40 1.05 1.22
CA ALA A 102 10.25 1.62 0.52
C ALA A 102 9.57 2.70 1.38
N MET A 103 9.29 2.37 2.65
CA MET A 103 8.70 3.31 3.62
C MET A 103 9.58 4.53 3.85
N GLY A 104 10.90 4.35 3.99
CA GLY A 104 11.84 5.47 4.15
C GLY A 104 11.94 6.36 2.90
N PHE A 105 11.77 5.80 1.71
CA PHE A 105 11.69 6.59 0.48
C PHE A 105 10.43 7.45 0.44
N ILE A 106 9.27 6.88 0.77
CA ILE A 106 8.00 7.61 0.84
C ILE A 106 8.06 8.70 1.92
N ASP A 107 8.53 8.35 3.12
CA ASP A 107 8.73 9.30 4.23
C ASP A 107 9.64 10.47 3.83
N GLY A 108 10.72 10.18 3.10
CA GLY A 108 11.61 11.19 2.55
C GLY A 108 10.92 12.14 1.59
N ILE A 109 10.03 11.64 0.72
CA ILE A 109 9.24 12.50 -0.18
C ILE A 109 8.24 13.35 0.61
N ILE A 110 7.52 12.77 1.56
CA ILE A 110 6.55 13.51 2.38
C ILE A 110 7.26 14.65 3.12
N SER A 111 8.46 14.40 3.67
CA SER A 111 9.30 15.44 4.31
C SER A 111 9.78 16.56 3.38
N MET A 112 9.70 16.39 2.06
CA MET A 112 10.06 17.45 1.10
C MET A 112 8.83 18.24 0.63
N ILE A 113 7.62 17.71 0.85
CA ILE A 113 6.36 18.34 0.44
C ILE A 113 5.78 19.18 1.59
N LEU A 114 5.95 18.72 2.84
CA LEU A 114 5.59 19.43 4.07
C LEU A 114 6.74 20.30 4.57
#